data_AF-A0A0F4Z698-F1
#
_entry.id   AF-A0A0F4Z698-F1
#
_cell.length_a   1.000
_cell.length_b   1.000
_cell.length_c   1.000
_cell.angle_alpha   90.00
_cell.angle_beta   90.00
_cell.angle_gamma   90.00
#
_symmetry.space_group_name_H-M   'P 1'
#
loop_
_entity.id
_entity.type
_entity.pdbx_description
1 polymer ?
#
loop_
_entity_poly.entity_id
_entity_poly.type
_entity_poly.pdbx_seq_one_letter_code
_entity_poly.pdbx_strand_id
1 'polypeptide(L)'
;MASIPLQLARLARHLGRRAARKKFSIALAVGVIFFLIPLVLYFLLAYTLAGDPRLVPHAIRNARNKESIFKPVYYFQNKTDFKLLGNYDGLGEERKAEAKASCATLGISPDRCVVLNHPDLQDNPKKWWDEDIVKDVLQKHVRMWNIDLIITFDQYGISGHVNHRSVSNGVRKYAIENNHQPPAYAVQTKFVLRKYSSLADLIPTSLPFSLRILQALFVAPPEGYTGDMGPARPPAGGDRYGDKALIVIQEPSEEKKGKKEKDINEVGKKAGQLLCNFQY
;
A
#
# COMPACT_ATOMS: atom_id res chain seq x y z
N MET A 1 -30.88 -57.88 -34.45
CA MET A 1 -30.68 -56.41 -34.49
C MET A 1 -31.06 -55.73 -33.16
N ALA A 2 -30.52 -56.16 -32.01
CA ALA A 2 -30.91 -55.65 -30.68
C ALA A 2 -29.74 -55.06 -29.84
N SER A 3 -28.54 -54.93 -30.40
CA SER A 3 -27.31 -54.57 -29.67
C SER A 3 -26.96 -53.07 -29.71
N ILE A 4 -27.38 -52.36 -30.75
CA ILE A 4 -27.04 -50.95 -30.99
C ILE A 4 -27.62 -49.99 -29.91
N PRO A 5 -28.91 -50.04 -29.53
CA PRO A 5 -29.46 -49.13 -28.53
C PRO A 5 -28.89 -49.34 -27.12
N LEU A 6 -28.53 -50.58 -26.76
CA LEU A 6 -27.91 -50.89 -25.47
C LEU A 6 -26.48 -50.35 -25.36
N GLN A 7 -25.71 -50.41 -26.47
CA GLN A 7 -24.36 -49.83 -26.51
C GLN A 7 -24.39 -48.30 -26.45
N LEU A 8 -25.32 -47.65 -27.16
CA LEU A 8 -25.55 -46.20 -27.07
C LEU A 8 -25.93 -45.76 -25.65
N ALA A 9 -26.81 -46.48 -24.97
CA ALA A 9 -27.19 -46.19 -23.58
C ALA A 9 -26.05 -46.40 -22.57
N ARG A 10 -25.11 -47.34 -22.82
CA ARG A 10 -23.89 -47.50 -22.01
C ARG A 10 -22.89 -46.38 -22.27
N LEU A 11 -22.70 -46.00 -23.53
CA LEU A 11 -21.81 -44.90 -23.92
C LEU A 11 -22.30 -43.57 -23.33
N ALA A 12 -23.60 -43.28 -23.44
CA ALA A 12 -24.23 -42.09 -22.86
C ALA A 12 -24.07 -42.05 -21.33
N ARG A 13 -24.31 -43.17 -20.62
CA ARG A 13 -24.08 -43.27 -19.17
C ARG A 13 -22.60 -43.08 -18.80
N HIS A 14 -21.67 -43.63 -19.60
CA HIS A 14 -20.23 -43.48 -19.37
C HIS A 14 -19.77 -42.03 -19.57
N LEU A 15 -20.20 -41.39 -20.66
CA LEU A 15 -19.92 -39.99 -20.95
C LEU A 15 -20.54 -39.07 -19.88
N GLY A 16 -21.78 -39.35 -19.44
CA GLY A 16 -22.45 -38.64 -18.35
C GLY A 16 -21.69 -38.76 -17.02
N ARG A 17 -21.26 -39.97 -16.63
CA ARG A 17 -20.43 -40.19 -15.42
C ARG A 17 -19.06 -39.51 -15.54
N ARG A 18 -18.45 -39.45 -16.72
CA ARG A 18 -17.16 -38.76 -16.94
C ARG A 18 -17.32 -37.24 -16.85
N ALA A 19 -18.39 -36.69 -17.43
CA ALA A 19 -18.73 -35.28 -17.32
C ALA A 19 -19.05 -34.88 -15.87
N ALA A 20 -19.82 -35.70 -15.14
CA ALA A 20 -20.11 -35.48 -13.72
C ALA A 20 -18.84 -35.54 -12.85
N ARG A 21 -17.97 -36.54 -13.05
CA ARG A 21 -16.67 -36.62 -12.37
C ARG A 21 -15.77 -35.42 -12.69
N LYS A 22 -15.74 -34.96 -13.94
CA LYS A 22 -15.00 -33.76 -14.32
C LYS A 22 -15.56 -32.50 -13.65
N LYS A 23 -16.89 -32.33 -13.63
CA LYS A 23 -17.54 -31.21 -12.92
C LYS A 23 -17.24 -31.23 -11.42
N PHE A 24 -17.32 -32.41 -10.79
CA PHE A 24 -16.96 -32.59 -9.38
C PHE A 24 -15.48 -32.28 -9.13
N SER A 25 -14.57 -32.76 -10.00
CA SER A 25 -13.14 -32.46 -9.91
C SER A 25 -12.83 -30.98 -10.06
N ILE A 26 -13.53 -30.27 -10.96
CA ILE A 26 -13.40 -28.81 -11.11
C ILE A 26 -13.93 -28.11 -9.86
N ALA A 27 -15.11 -28.48 -9.36
CA ALA A 27 -15.68 -27.90 -8.16
C ALA A 27 -14.78 -28.09 -6.93
N LEU A 28 -14.18 -29.28 -6.79
CA LEU A 28 -13.21 -29.56 -5.74
C LEU A 28 -11.96 -28.69 -5.89
N ALA A 29 -11.41 -28.57 -7.11
CA ALA A 29 -10.26 -27.72 -7.37
C ALA A 29 -10.53 -26.25 -7.05
N VAL A 30 -11.71 -25.74 -7.43
CA VAL A 30 -12.16 -24.38 -7.07
C VAL A 30 -12.27 -24.23 -5.56
N GLY A 31 -12.85 -25.21 -4.87
CA GLY A 31 -12.94 -25.22 -3.41
C GLY A 31 -11.56 -25.16 -2.74
N VAL A 32 -10.60 -25.94 -3.21
CA VAL A 32 -9.21 -25.91 -2.71
C VAL A 32 -8.58 -24.54 -2.95
N ILE A 33 -8.71 -23.99 -4.16
CA ILE A 33 -8.09 -22.72 -4.54
C ILE A 33 -8.66 -21.55 -3.74
N PHE A 34 -9.97 -21.48 -3.53
CA PHE A 34 -10.59 -20.32 -2.89
C PHE A 34 -10.73 -20.42 -1.38
N PHE A 35 -10.58 -21.61 -0.79
CA PHE A 35 -10.73 -21.79 0.67
C PHE A 35 -9.50 -22.41 1.32
N LEU A 36 -9.00 -23.54 0.81
CA LEU A 36 -7.89 -24.25 1.46
C LEU A 36 -6.57 -23.49 1.29
N ILE A 37 -6.22 -23.06 0.07
CA ILE A 37 -4.96 -22.35 -0.18
C ILE A 37 -4.89 -21.04 0.62
N PRO A 38 -5.92 -20.16 0.62
CA PRO A 38 -5.92 -18.95 1.45
C PRO A 38 -5.78 -19.23 2.94
N LEU A 39 -6.44 -20.27 3.44
CA LEU A 39 -6.36 -20.64 4.84
C LEU A 39 -4.95 -21.12 5.22
N VAL A 40 -4.34 -21.95 4.38
CA VAL A 40 -2.95 -22.39 4.55
C VAL A 40 -2.01 -21.18 4.51
N LEU A 41 -2.16 -20.29 3.53
CA LEU A 41 -1.37 -19.06 3.44
C LEU A 41 -1.55 -18.17 4.67
N TYR A 42 -2.77 -18.06 5.19
CA TYR A 42 -3.05 -17.30 6.40
C TYR A 42 -2.27 -17.86 7.59
N PHE A 43 -2.39 -19.16 7.88
CA PHE A 43 -1.68 -19.77 8.99
C PHE A 43 -0.15 -19.71 8.81
N LEU A 44 0.30 -19.91 7.57
CA LEU A 44 1.69 -19.82 7.21
C LEU A 44 2.26 -18.42 7.51
N LEU A 45 1.64 -17.38 6.96
CA LEU A 45 2.14 -16.01 7.05
C LEU A 45 1.90 -15.38 8.43
N ALA A 46 0.75 -15.64 9.05
CA ALA A 46 0.36 -15.01 10.31
C ALA A 46 0.99 -15.67 11.55
N TYR A 47 1.45 -16.92 11.45
CA TYR A 47 2.01 -17.64 12.60
C TYR A 47 3.39 -18.19 12.30
N THR A 48 3.54 -19.08 11.30
CA THR A 48 4.82 -19.79 11.09
C THR A 48 5.93 -18.87 10.60
N LEU A 49 5.61 -17.89 9.76
CA LEU A 49 6.56 -16.96 9.17
C LEU A 49 6.40 -15.52 9.67
N ALA A 50 5.57 -15.29 10.69
CA ALA A 50 5.25 -13.94 11.17
C ALA A 50 6.48 -13.14 11.61
N GLY A 51 7.47 -13.82 12.19
CA GLY A 51 8.74 -13.24 12.62
C GLY A 51 9.85 -13.30 11.57
N ASP A 52 9.59 -13.85 10.38
CA ASP A 52 10.66 -14.04 9.41
C ASP A 52 11.16 -12.70 8.87
N PRO A 53 12.45 -12.39 9.03
CA PRO A 53 13.02 -11.11 8.67
C PRO A 53 12.94 -10.76 7.17
N ARG A 54 12.71 -11.73 6.29
CA ARG A 54 12.64 -11.55 4.82
C ARG A 54 11.26 -11.09 4.34
N LEU A 55 10.23 -11.27 5.17
CA LEU A 55 8.85 -10.95 4.81
C LEU A 55 8.45 -9.52 5.17
N VAL A 56 9.13 -8.91 6.13
CA VAL A 56 8.87 -7.53 6.57
C VAL A 56 10.14 -6.69 6.40
N PRO A 57 10.07 -5.55 5.68
CA PRO A 57 11.21 -4.66 5.50
C PRO A 57 11.90 -4.26 6.81
N HIS A 58 13.22 -4.07 6.75
CA HIS A 58 14.04 -3.73 7.91
C HIS A 58 13.55 -2.49 8.64
N ALA A 59 13.18 -1.43 7.90
CA ALA A 59 12.65 -0.19 8.48
C ALA A 59 11.36 -0.41 9.29
N ILE A 60 10.44 -1.26 8.79
CA ILE A 60 9.18 -1.58 9.50
C ILE A 60 9.44 -2.42 10.75
N ARG A 61 10.40 -3.36 10.68
CA ARG A 61 10.75 -4.21 11.82
C ARG A 61 11.40 -3.41 12.95
N ASN A 62 12.29 -2.48 12.60
CA ASN A 62 13.13 -1.74 13.54
C ASN A 62 12.63 -0.34 13.91
N ALA A 63 11.57 0.15 13.25
CA ALA A 63 10.90 1.37 13.68
C ALA A 63 10.54 1.23 15.17
N ARG A 64 11.01 2.16 15.99
CA ARG A 64 10.72 2.22 17.43
C ARG A 64 9.47 3.02 17.68
N ASN A 65 9.19 3.99 16.80
CA ASN A 65 7.99 4.80 16.78
C ASN A 65 7.05 4.30 15.67
N LYS A 66 6.64 3.02 15.73
CA LYS A 66 5.81 2.30 14.72
C LYS A 66 4.39 2.85 14.52
N GLU A 67 4.10 4.03 15.04
CA GLU A 67 2.76 4.58 14.98
C GLU A 67 2.42 4.93 13.54
N SER A 68 1.59 4.06 12.96
CA SER A 68 1.20 4.13 11.57
C SER A 68 0.44 5.42 11.35
N ILE A 69 0.95 6.29 10.47
CA ILE A 69 0.22 7.46 9.95
C ILE A 69 -0.87 6.94 8.98
N PHE A 70 -1.75 6.07 9.46
CA PHE A 70 -2.74 5.39 8.62
C PHE A 70 -4.09 6.09 8.57
N LYS A 71 -4.25 7.20 9.28
CA LYS A 71 -5.38 8.11 9.11
C LYS A 71 -4.82 9.52 9.33
N PRO A 72 -5.15 10.53 8.50
CA PRO A 72 -4.71 11.92 8.73
C PRO A 72 -5.39 12.44 10.00
N VAL A 73 -4.77 12.17 11.12
CA VAL A 73 -5.35 12.29 12.44
C VAL A 73 -4.20 13.00 13.21
N TYR A 74 -4.29 14.34 13.41
CA TYR A 74 -3.48 15.26 14.26
C TYR A 74 -4.15 16.56 14.85
N TYR A 75 -4.74 16.60 16.05
CA TYR A 75 -5.34 17.79 16.71
C TYR A 75 -4.32 18.78 17.31
N PHE A 76 -4.59 20.09 17.19
CA PHE A 76 -4.20 21.12 18.16
C PHE A 76 -5.35 22.13 18.32
N GLN A 77 -5.57 22.60 19.55
CA GLN A 77 -6.72 23.41 19.94
C GLN A 77 -6.43 24.91 19.73
N ASN A 78 -7.27 25.62 18.97
CA ASN A 78 -7.77 26.92 19.40
C ASN A 78 -9.16 27.19 18.79
N LYS A 79 -9.97 27.91 19.56
CA LYS A 79 -11.44 27.99 19.48
C LYS A 79 -12.03 28.36 18.10
N THR A 80 -13.27 27.90 17.93
CA THR A 80 -14.33 28.22 16.94
C THR A 80 -14.38 27.37 15.65
N ASP A 81 -15.59 26.83 15.42
CA ASP A 81 -16.10 25.99 14.33
C ASP A 81 -15.51 24.57 14.13
N PHE A 82 -16.29 23.59 14.59
CA PHE A 82 -16.07 22.16 14.42
C PHE A 82 -16.34 21.73 12.98
N LYS A 83 -15.29 21.62 12.16
CA LYS A 83 -15.28 20.82 10.94
C LYS A 83 -14.03 19.93 11.04
N LEU A 84 -14.20 18.63 11.25
CA LEU A 84 -13.09 17.70 11.55
C LEU A 84 -12.88 16.70 10.40
N LEU A 85 -11.70 16.10 10.29
CA LEU A 85 -11.34 15.20 9.19
C LEU A 85 -12.24 13.95 9.17
N GLY A 86 -13.15 13.92 8.20
CA GLY A 86 -14.24 12.96 8.09
C GLY A 86 -15.63 13.58 8.33
N ASN A 87 -15.76 14.88 8.56
CA ASN A 87 -17.04 15.54 8.81
C ASN A 87 -17.79 15.92 7.53
N TYR A 88 -17.41 15.39 6.37
CA TYR A 88 -18.13 15.65 5.12
C TYR A 88 -19.63 15.35 5.24
N ASP A 89 -19.96 14.29 5.99
CA ASP A 89 -21.34 13.84 6.25
C ASP A 89 -21.91 14.33 7.61
N GLY A 90 -21.22 15.23 8.33
CA GLY A 90 -21.62 15.68 9.67
C GLY A 90 -21.26 14.74 10.83
N LEU A 91 -20.50 13.66 10.57
CA LEU A 91 -20.13 12.61 11.54
C LEU A 91 -18.71 12.75 12.12
N GLY A 92 -18.16 13.97 12.12
CA GLY A 92 -16.75 14.22 12.48
C GLY A 92 -16.38 13.83 13.91
N GLU A 93 -17.24 14.14 14.89
CA GLU A 93 -16.97 13.81 16.30
C GLU A 93 -17.08 12.31 16.57
N GLU A 94 -18.02 11.62 15.93
CA GLU A 94 -18.14 10.16 16.00
C GLU A 94 -16.89 9.49 15.42
N ARG A 95 -16.49 9.86 14.19
CA ARG A 95 -15.30 9.33 13.52
C ARG A 95 -14.02 9.62 14.30
N LYS A 96 -13.94 10.77 14.99
CA LYS A 96 -12.83 11.11 15.90
C LYS A 96 -12.80 10.17 17.10
N ALA A 97 -13.95 9.89 17.73
CA ALA A 97 -14.04 8.96 18.84
C ALA A 97 -13.66 7.53 18.41
N GLU A 98 -14.16 7.07 17.25
CA GLU A 98 -13.79 5.78 16.66
C GLU A 98 -12.29 5.69 16.36
N ALA A 99 -11.68 6.75 15.84
CA ALA A 99 -10.25 6.81 15.57
C ALA A 99 -9.42 6.70 16.87
N LYS A 100 -9.81 7.43 17.92
CA LYS A 100 -9.17 7.36 19.24
C LYS A 100 -9.34 5.98 19.88
N ALA A 101 -10.52 5.37 19.78
CA ALA A 101 -10.76 4.01 20.25
C ALA A 101 -9.90 2.99 19.49
N SER A 102 -9.74 3.17 18.17
CA SER A 102 -8.86 2.33 17.35
C SER A 102 -7.41 2.41 17.82
N CYS A 103 -6.91 3.62 18.10
CA CYS A 103 -5.57 3.81 18.65
C CYS A 103 -5.38 3.10 20.00
N ALA A 104 -6.36 3.23 20.91
CA ALA A 104 -6.31 2.55 22.21
C ALA A 104 -6.23 1.03 22.05
N THR A 105 -7.03 0.44 21.15
CA THR A 105 -6.98 -1.00 20.83
C THR A 105 -5.61 -1.42 20.26
N LEU A 106 -4.94 -0.53 19.54
CA LEU A 106 -3.60 -0.76 18.98
C LEU A 106 -2.46 -0.48 19.98
N GLY A 107 -2.78 -0.09 21.22
CA GLY A 107 -1.79 0.26 22.25
C GLY A 107 -1.05 1.58 21.97
N ILE A 108 -1.60 2.43 21.10
CA ILE A 108 -1.04 3.75 20.78
C ILE A 108 -1.39 4.73 21.90
N SER A 109 -0.38 5.44 22.40
CA SER A 109 -0.57 6.39 23.50
C SER A 109 -1.48 7.56 23.08
N PRO A 110 -2.40 8.05 23.94
CA PRO A 110 -3.36 9.10 23.57
C PRO A 110 -2.73 10.41 23.09
N ASP A 111 -1.52 10.74 23.56
CA ASP A 111 -0.72 11.92 23.17
C ASP A 111 -0.12 11.79 21.77
N ARG A 112 0.02 10.56 21.27
CA ARG A 112 0.57 10.28 19.94
C ARG A 112 -0.50 9.85 18.91
N CYS A 113 -1.68 9.45 19.37
CA CYS A 113 -2.87 9.33 18.53
C CYS A 113 -3.60 10.68 18.41
N VAL A 114 -3.25 11.52 17.46
CA VAL A 114 -3.77 12.91 17.39
C VAL A 114 -4.87 12.96 16.31
N VAL A 115 -5.89 13.85 16.21
CA VAL A 115 -6.91 13.86 15.09
C VAL A 115 -7.01 15.22 14.37
N LEU A 116 -6.77 15.33 13.05
CA LEU A 116 -6.38 16.62 12.47
C LEU A 116 -7.58 17.53 12.36
N ASN A 117 -7.35 18.78 12.69
CA ASN A 117 -8.33 19.82 12.51
C ASN A 117 -7.58 21.06 11.99
N HIS A 118 -7.37 21.08 10.68
CA HIS A 118 -6.78 22.22 10.00
C HIS A 118 -7.84 22.82 9.07
N PRO A 119 -8.10 24.14 9.11
CA PRO A 119 -9.15 24.76 8.29
C PRO A 119 -8.98 24.52 6.79
N ASP A 120 -7.73 24.37 6.33
CA ASP A 120 -7.43 24.10 4.92
C ASP A 120 -7.39 22.62 4.54
N LEU A 121 -7.39 21.71 5.51
CA LEU A 121 -7.33 20.25 5.29
C LEU A 121 -8.65 19.56 5.66
N GLN A 122 -9.76 20.20 5.31
CA GLN A 122 -11.10 19.71 5.63
C GLN A 122 -11.54 18.60 4.68
N ASP A 123 -12.24 17.60 5.20
CA ASP A 123 -12.64 16.46 4.39
C ASP A 123 -13.68 16.85 3.33
N ASN A 124 -13.40 16.46 2.09
CA ASN A 124 -14.18 16.82 0.91
C ASN A 124 -13.71 15.99 -0.30
N PRO A 125 -14.57 15.14 -0.88
CA PRO A 125 -14.20 14.29 -2.01
C PRO A 125 -13.93 15.06 -3.31
N LYS A 126 -14.22 16.36 -3.36
CA LYS A 126 -14.09 17.22 -4.55
C LYS A 126 -13.05 18.33 -4.40
N LYS A 127 -12.51 18.58 -3.20
CA LYS A 127 -11.54 19.66 -2.96
C LYS A 127 -10.17 19.06 -2.68
N TRP A 128 -9.18 19.41 -3.48
CA TRP A 128 -7.79 19.06 -3.21
C TRP A 128 -7.26 19.84 -2.01
N TRP A 129 -6.47 19.17 -1.17
CA TRP A 129 -5.67 19.83 -0.14
C TRP A 129 -4.38 20.36 -0.74
N ASP A 130 -3.91 21.47 -0.18
CA ASP A 130 -2.58 22.01 -0.47
C ASP A 130 -1.51 21.06 0.10
N GLU A 131 -0.68 20.56 -0.78
CA GLU A 131 0.36 19.58 -0.49
C GLU A 131 1.49 20.18 0.35
N ASP A 132 1.72 21.50 0.27
CA ASP A 132 2.73 22.19 1.07
C ASP A 132 2.27 22.32 2.52
N ILE A 133 0.97 22.57 2.76
CA ILE A 133 0.40 22.50 4.11
C ILE A 133 0.51 21.07 4.68
N VAL A 134 0.21 20.04 3.88
CA VAL A 134 0.38 18.64 4.29
C VAL A 134 1.84 18.36 4.67
N LYS A 135 2.79 18.79 3.83
CA LYS A 135 4.23 18.63 4.06
C LYS A 135 4.66 19.31 5.36
N ASP A 136 4.24 20.54 5.60
CA ASP A 136 4.61 21.31 6.79
C ASP A 136 4.05 20.69 8.07
N VAL A 137 2.79 20.24 8.02
CA VAL A 137 2.17 19.48 9.11
C VAL A 137 2.95 18.19 9.37
N LEU A 138 3.30 17.43 8.33
CA LEU A 138 4.10 16.20 8.46
C LEU A 138 5.46 16.50 9.08
N GLN A 139 6.19 17.48 8.56
CA GLN A 139 7.51 17.87 9.03
C GLN A 139 7.51 18.25 10.51
N LYS A 140 6.48 18.98 10.95
CA LYS A 140 6.29 19.32 12.37
C LYS A 140 6.20 18.07 13.24
N HIS A 141 5.40 17.08 12.84
CA HIS A 141 5.20 15.85 13.63
C HIS A 141 6.41 14.92 13.58
N VAL A 142 7.08 14.80 12.42
CA VAL A 142 8.31 14.03 12.31
C VAL A 142 9.37 14.54 13.30
N ARG A 143 9.55 15.86 13.40
CA ARG A 143 10.47 16.47 14.36
C ARG A 143 10.01 16.32 15.80
N MET A 144 8.72 16.55 16.07
CA MET A 144 8.17 16.51 17.43
C MET A 144 8.31 15.13 18.08
N TRP A 145 8.07 14.06 17.33
CA TRP A 145 8.07 12.69 17.87
C TRP A 145 9.28 11.86 17.46
N ASN A 146 10.23 12.46 16.74
CA ASN A 146 11.38 11.76 16.18
C ASN A 146 10.94 10.51 15.39
N ILE A 147 10.02 10.71 14.44
CA ILE A 147 9.44 9.64 13.62
C ILE A 147 10.55 9.01 12.78
N ASP A 148 10.65 7.69 12.81
CA ASP A 148 11.66 6.90 12.11
C ASP A 148 11.10 6.12 10.91
N LEU A 149 9.77 6.16 10.71
CA LEU A 149 9.06 5.51 9.61
C LEU A 149 7.76 6.25 9.28
N ILE A 150 7.50 6.48 8.00
CA ILE A 150 6.23 7.04 7.51
C ILE A 150 5.48 5.95 6.74
N ILE A 151 4.17 5.83 7.00
CA ILE A 151 3.24 5.02 6.20
C ILE A 151 2.16 5.94 5.67
N THR A 152 1.84 5.85 4.37
CA THR A 152 0.88 6.75 3.70
C THR A 152 0.05 6.01 2.65
N PHE A 153 -0.83 6.72 1.95
CA PHE A 153 -1.50 6.24 0.76
C PHE A 153 -0.61 6.34 -0.47
N ASP A 154 -0.86 5.50 -1.48
CA ASP A 154 -0.24 5.69 -2.79
C ASP A 154 -0.92 6.83 -3.59
N GLN A 155 -0.40 7.08 -4.79
CA GLN A 155 -0.88 8.12 -5.70
C GLN A 155 -2.35 8.01 -6.11
N TYR A 156 -2.99 6.86 -5.88
CA TYR A 156 -4.39 6.60 -6.18
C TYR A 156 -5.31 6.76 -4.96
N GLY A 157 -4.76 6.92 -3.75
CA GLY A 157 -5.54 7.29 -2.57
C GLY A 157 -6.55 6.23 -2.11
N ILE A 158 -6.24 4.95 -2.32
CA ILE A 158 -7.07 3.77 -2.01
C ILE A 158 -8.36 3.71 -2.83
N SER A 159 -9.27 4.66 -2.65
CA SER A 159 -10.56 4.75 -3.34
C SER A 159 -10.59 5.78 -4.48
N GLY A 160 -9.48 6.48 -4.74
CA GLY A 160 -9.45 7.64 -5.64
C GLY A 160 -9.75 8.97 -4.96
N HIS A 161 -9.95 8.98 -3.63
CA HIS A 161 -10.31 10.19 -2.88
C HIS A 161 -9.21 11.26 -2.96
N VAL A 162 -9.57 12.48 -3.38
CA VAL A 162 -8.60 13.57 -3.65
C VAL A 162 -7.77 13.92 -2.42
N ASN A 163 -8.36 13.93 -1.23
CA ASN A 163 -7.62 14.19 0.02
C ASN A 163 -6.52 13.16 0.30
N HIS A 164 -6.77 11.86 0.04
CA HIS A 164 -5.75 10.83 0.21
C HIS A 164 -4.59 11.00 -0.79
N ARG A 165 -4.91 11.45 -2.00
CA ARG A 165 -3.92 11.75 -3.04
C ARG A 165 -3.09 12.98 -2.68
N SER A 166 -3.70 14.04 -2.14
CA SER A 166 -2.97 15.17 -1.56
C SER A 166 -2.02 14.73 -0.44
N VAL A 167 -2.44 13.81 0.43
CA VAL A 167 -1.58 13.25 1.47
C VAL A 167 -0.38 12.50 0.87
N SER A 168 -0.62 11.65 -0.14
CA SER A 168 0.45 10.98 -0.89
C SER A 168 1.45 11.98 -1.48
N ASN A 169 0.96 13.06 -2.09
CA ASN A 169 1.81 14.06 -2.74
C ASN A 169 2.60 14.91 -1.72
N GLY A 170 1.98 15.33 -0.62
CA GLY A 170 2.67 16.06 0.45
C GLY A 170 3.77 15.22 1.11
N VAL A 171 3.52 13.93 1.35
CA VAL A 171 4.53 12.99 1.84
C VAL A 171 5.65 12.80 0.80
N ARG A 172 5.32 12.76 -0.50
CA ARG A 172 6.32 12.71 -1.58
C ARG A 172 7.24 13.91 -1.58
N LYS A 173 6.67 15.12 -1.51
CA LYS A 173 7.43 16.36 -1.43
C LYS A 173 8.35 16.34 -0.21
N TYR A 174 7.82 16.01 0.96
CA TYR A 174 8.61 15.85 2.18
C TYR A 174 9.79 14.89 1.99
N ALA A 175 9.53 13.69 1.46
CA ALA A 175 10.56 12.67 1.28
C ALA A 175 11.67 13.13 0.33
N ILE A 176 11.33 13.77 -0.79
CA ILE A 176 12.31 14.29 -1.74
C ILE A 176 13.18 15.40 -1.11
N GLU A 177 12.54 16.35 -0.43
CA GLU A 177 13.25 17.47 0.22
C GLU A 177 14.15 17.03 1.38
N ASN A 178 13.84 15.89 2.02
CA ASN A 178 14.57 15.36 3.17
C ASN A 178 15.41 14.11 2.83
N ASN A 179 15.82 13.95 1.57
CA ASN A 179 16.68 12.84 1.11
C ASN A 179 16.16 11.44 1.52
N HIS A 180 14.84 11.26 1.48
CA HIS A 180 14.11 10.04 1.84
C HIS A 180 14.26 9.61 3.31
N GLN A 181 14.45 10.57 4.21
CA GLN A 181 14.57 10.32 5.64
C GLN A 181 13.46 11.04 6.44
N PRO A 182 12.70 10.32 7.29
CA PRO A 182 12.67 8.85 7.44
C PRO A 182 12.08 8.14 6.20
N PRO A 183 12.32 6.82 6.04
CA PRO A 183 11.71 6.03 4.98
C PRO A 183 10.18 6.13 4.96
N ALA A 184 9.61 6.29 3.78
CA ALA A 184 8.16 6.40 3.57
C ALA A 184 7.63 5.24 2.71
N TYR A 185 6.62 4.54 3.22
CA TYR A 185 5.95 3.43 2.56
C TYR A 185 4.52 3.80 2.21
N ALA A 186 4.08 3.46 1.01
CA ALA A 186 2.68 3.64 0.62
C ALA A 186 1.91 2.32 0.58
N VAL A 187 0.67 2.41 1.00
CA VAL A 187 -0.30 1.34 0.93
C VAL A 187 -0.85 1.32 -0.48
N GLN A 188 -0.63 0.20 -1.16
CA GLN A 188 -0.98 0.07 -2.56
C GLN A 188 -2.49 -0.03 -2.75
N THR A 189 -3.03 0.86 -3.59
CA THR A 189 -4.38 0.78 -4.10
C THR A 189 -4.56 -0.47 -4.93
N LYS A 190 -5.53 -1.31 -4.55
CA LYS A 190 -5.93 -2.51 -5.28
C LYS A 190 -7.27 -2.31 -5.98
N PHE A 191 -7.56 -3.14 -6.97
CA PHE A 191 -8.88 -3.16 -7.59
C PHE A 191 -9.94 -3.60 -6.59
N VAL A 192 -11.19 -3.14 -6.78
CA VAL A 192 -12.29 -3.29 -5.80
C VAL A 192 -12.52 -4.75 -5.39
N LEU A 193 -12.56 -5.68 -6.36
CA LEU A 193 -12.76 -7.10 -6.05
C LEU A 193 -11.69 -7.67 -5.10
N ARG A 194 -10.44 -7.20 -5.17
CA ARG A 194 -9.38 -7.62 -4.25
C ARG A 194 -9.54 -7.08 -2.84
N LYS A 195 -10.07 -5.86 -2.70
CA LYS A 195 -10.36 -5.28 -1.37
C LYS A 195 -11.39 -6.10 -0.60
N TYR A 196 -12.35 -6.69 -1.33
CA TYR A 196 -13.49 -7.39 -0.76
C TYR A 196 -13.44 -8.90 -0.98
N SER A 197 -12.32 -9.46 -1.41
CA SER A 197 -12.16 -10.92 -1.58
C SER A 197 -11.79 -11.66 -0.29
N SER A 198 -11.70 -10.96 0.84
CA SER A 198 -11.35 -11.56 2.14
C SER A 198 -10.04 -12.35 2.04
N LEU A 199 -9.94 -13.50 2.73
CA LEU A 199 -8.77 -14.38 2.71
C LEU A 199 -8.31 -14.74 1.30
N ALA A 200 -9.20 -14.81 0.30
CA ALA A 200 -8.80 -15.13 -1.07
C ALA A 200 -7.84 -14.09 -1.68
N ASP A 201 -7.77 -12.87 -1.15
CA ASP A 201 -6.75 -11.88 -1.55
C ASP A 201 -5.32 -12.31 -1.19
N LEU A 202 -5.15 -13.21 -0.22
CA LEU A 202 -3.84 -13.72 0.17
C LEU A 202 -3.10 -14.36 -0.99
N ILE A 203 -3.81 -14.99 -1.94
CA ILE A 203 -3.19 -15.59 -3.13
C ILE A 203 -2.53 -14.54 -4.02
N PRO A 204 -3.25 -13.55 -4.59
CA PRO A 204 -2.62 -12.52 -5.41
C PRO A 204 -1.70 -11.58 -4.61
N THR A 205 -1.81 -11.53 -3.27
CA THR A 205 -0.87 -10.81 -2.40
C THR A 205 0.44 -11.57 -2.21
N SER A 206 0.41 -12.90 -2.05
CA SER A 206 1.61 -13.71 -1.84
C SER A 206 2.40 -13.94 -3.12
N LEU A 207 1.72 -13.95 -4.28
CA LEU A 207 2.33 -14.27 -5.58
C LEU A 207 3.63 -13.51 -5.88
N PRO A 208 3.70 -12.16 -5.77
CA PRO A 208 4.94 -11.40 -6.05
C PRO A 208 6.11 -11.73 -5.11
N PHE A 209 5.83 -12.32 -3.95
CA PHE A 209 6.82 -12.65 -2.93
C PHE A 209 6.97 -14.16 -2.71
N SER A 210 6.42 -14.99 -3.60
CA SER A 210 6.41 -16.46 -3.47
C SER A 210 7.81 -17.03 -3.24
N LEU A 211 8.81 -16.52 -3.94
CA LEU A 211 10.20 -16.94 -3.77
C LEU A 211 10.74 -16.60 -2.38
N ARG A 212 10.34 -15.46 -1.80
CA ARG A 212 10.75 -15.09 -0.43
C ARG A 212 10.08 -15.99 0.60
N ILE A 213 8.80 -16.28 0.41
CA ILE A 213 8.05 -17.22 1.26
C ILE A 213 8.69 -18.61 1.17
N LEU A 214 9.06 -19.06 -0.03
CA LEU A 214 9.73 -20.34 -0.22
C LEU A 214 11.10 -20.38 0.47
N GLN A 215 11.91 -19.33 0.30
CA GLN A 215 13.18 -19.20 1.01
C GLN A 215 12.98 -19.20 2.53
N ALA A 216 11.93 -18.53 3.01
CA ALA A 216 11.57 -18.48 4.43
C ALA A 216 11.30 -19.86 5.03
N LEU A 217 10.77 -20.79 4.24
CA LEU A 217 10.45 -22.15 4.68
C LEU A 217 11.66 -23.09 4.72
N PHE A 218 12.65 -22.88 3.85
CA PHE A 218 13.69 -23.88 3.60
C PHE A 218 15.11 -23.42 3.89
N VAL A 219 15.33 -22.13 4.13
CA VAL A 219 16.66 -21.56 4.31
C VAL A 219 16.69 -20.72 5.59
N ALA A 220 17.77 -20.83 6.37
CA ALA A 220 18.00 -19.96 7.53
C ALA A 220 18.05 -18.47 7.10
N PRO A 221 17.61 -17.55 7.96
CA PRO A 221 17.73 -16.12 7.67
C PRO A 221 19.21 -15.73 7.52
N PRO A 222 19.56 -14.80 6.60
CA PRO A 222 20.94 -14.36 6.44
C PRO A 222 21.48 -13.72 7.74
N GLU A 223 22.79 -13.84 7.96
CA GLU A 223 23.47 -13.18 9.08
C GLU A 223 23.22 -11.65 9.07
N GLY A 224 22.92 -11.08 10.25
CA GLY A 224 22.56 -9.67 10.42
C GLY A 224 21.06 -9.38 10.56
N TYR A 225 20.19 -10.34 10.23
CA TYR A 225 18.74 -10.21 10.43
C TYR A 225 18.24 -10.72 11.79
N THR A 226 19.06 -11.54 12.47
CA THR A 226 18.86 -12.08 13.82
C THR A 226 19.85 -11.41 14.77
N GLY A 227 19.40 -10.36 15.46
CA GLY A 227 20.15 -9.75 16.55
C GLY A 227 19.29 -9.78 17.80
N ASP A 228 19.77 -10.47 18.84
CA ASP A 228 19.24 -10.36 20.19
C ASP A 228 19.31 -8.90 20.66
N MET A 229 18.22 -8.42 21.26
CA MET A 229 18.09 -7.16 22.01
C MET A 229 18.88 -5.96 21.44
N GLY A 230 18.48 -5.45 20.28
CA GLY A 230 18.94 -4.16 19.77
C GLY A 230 18.36 -3.82 18.40
N PRO A 231 18.45 -2.56 17.92
CA PRO A 231 18.08 -2.24 16.55
C PRO A 231 18.91 -3.10 15.60
N ALA A 232 18.27 -4.01 14.86
CA ALA A 232 18.98 -4.94 13.99
C ALA A 232 19.81 -4.13 12.99
N ARG A 233 21.08 -4.49 12.77
CA ARG A 233 21.89 -3.83 11.74
C ARG A 233 21.28 -4.14 10.36
N PRO A 234 21.36 -3.22 9.39
CA PRO A 234 20.98 -3.56 8.03
C PRO A 234 21.82 -4.75 7.55
N PRO A 235 21.25 -5.63 6.71
CA PRO A 235 21.95 -6.82 6.22
C PRO A 235 23.24 -6.44 5.49
N ALA A 236 24.26 -7.31 5.56
CA ALA A 236 25.45 -7.14 4.73
C ALA A 236 25.04 -7.11 3.24
N GLY A 237 25.28 -6.00 2.55
CA GLY A 237 24.83 -5.77 1.16
C GLY A 237 23.51 -4.99 0.99
N GLY A 238 22.96 -4.41 2.07
CA GLY A 238 21.72 -3.62 2.04
C GLY A 238 20.47 -4.47 2.24
N ASP A 239 19.34 -3.83 2.59
CA ASP A 239 18.06 -4.53 2.56
C ASP A 239 17.65 -4.65 1.09
N ARG A 240 18.05 -5.75 0.44
CA ARG A 240 17.74 -6.08 -0.96
C ARG A 240 16.26 -5.87 -1.32
N TYR A 241 15.39 -5.84 -0.31
CA TYR A 241 13.95 -5.70 -0.43
C TYR A 241 13.40 -4.37 0.09
N GLY A 242 14.05 -3.76 1.08
CA GLY A 242 13.71 -2.47 1.70
C GLY A 242 14.28 -1.25 0.94
N ASP A 243 15.44 -1.39 0.30
CA ASP A 243 16.11 -0.31 -0.45
C ASP A 243 15.34 0.06 -1.74
N LYS A 244 14.41 -0.81 -2.17
CA LYS A 244 13.49 -0.58 -3.30
C LYS A 244 12.11 -0.14 -2.87
N ALA A 245 11.83 -0.11 -1.57
CA ALA A 245 10.54 0.30 -1.04
C ALA A 245 10.43 1.83 -0.87
N LEU A 246 11.05 2.57 -1.79
CA LEU A 246 10.76 3.97 -2.08
C LEU A 246 9.38 4.08 -2.77
N ILE A 247 8.32 3.57 -2.12
CA ILE A 247 6.95 3.55 -2.68
C ILE A 247 6.27 4.91 -2.44
N VAL A 248 7.04 5.98 -2.53
CA VAL A 248 6.50 7.33 -2.78
C VAL A 248 7.10 7.91 -4.07
N ILE A 249 8.03 7.19 -4.70
CA ILE A 249 8.52 7.46 -6.05
C ILE A 249 8.21 6.24 -6.93
N GLN A 250 6.95 6.09 -7.32
CA GLN A 250 6.79 5.76 -8.73
C GLN A 250 7.15 7.04 -9.46
N GLU A 251 8.37 7.08 -10.03
CA GLU A 251 8.54 7.95 -11.19
C GLU A 251 7.46 7.55 -12.18
N PRO A 252 6.81 8.51 -12.87
CA PRO A 252 5.91 8.15 -13.95
C PRO A 252 6.70 7.22 -14.86
N SER A 253 6.16 6.02 -15.10
CA SER A 253 6.66 5.18 -16.19
C SER A 253 6.88 6.08 -17.40
N GLU A 254 8.08 6.10 -17.96
CA GLU A 254 8.41 6.85 -19.19
C GLU A 254 7.51 6.49 -20.40
N GLU A 255 6.56 5.58 -20.22
CA GLU A 255 5.49 5.31 -21.14
C GLU A 255 4.39 6.38 -21.07
N LYS A 256 4.64 7.48 -21.80
CA LYS A 256 3.70 8.49 -22.38
C LYS A 256 4.19 9.95 -22.32
N LYS A 257 5.50 10.20 -22.23
CA LYS A 257 6.08 11.50 -22.66
C LYS A 257 6.09 11.69 -24.19
N GLY A 258 5.74 10.67 -24.97
CA GLY A 258 5.78 10.69 -26.43
C GLY A 258 4.55 11.23 -27.18
N LYS A 259 3.58 11.92 -26.55
CA LYS A 259 2.37 12.38 -27.30
C LYS A 259 1.73 13.71 -26.88
N LYS A 260 2.39 14.55 -26.09
CA LYS A 260 1.94 15.94 -25.83
C LYS A 260 2.99 17.02 -26.05
N GLU A 261 4.15 16.66 -26.59
CA GLU A 261 5.26 17.57 -26.89
C GLU A 261 5.51 17.65 -28.41
N LYS A 262 4.42 17.70 -29.19
CA LYS A 262 4.47 17.96 -30.63
C LYS A 262 3.69 19.19 -31.10
N ASP A 263 2.92 19.85 -30.23
CA ASP A 263 2.08 20.99 -30.62
C ASP A 263 2.47 22.34 -29.99
N ILE A 264 3.63 22.47 -29.33
CA ILE A 264 4.06 23.74 -28.71
C ILE A 264 5.43 24.26 -29.22
N ASN A 265 6.20 23.45 -29.95
CA ASN A 265 7.54 23.82 -30.41
C ASN A 265 7.65 24.36 -31.85
N GLU A 266 6.53 24.69 -32.49
CA GLU A 266 6.53 25.41 -33.79
C GLU A 266 6.35 26.93 -33.64
N VAL A 267 5.96 27.41 -32.45
CA VAL A 267 5.84 28.85 -32.13
C VAL A 267 7.11 29.40 -31.47
N GLY A 268 7.90 28.57 -30.78
CA GLY A 268 9.19 28.96 -30.19
C GLY A 268 10.38 28.96 -31.17
N LYS A 269 10.23 28.34 -32.35
CA LYS A 269 11.28 28.20 -33.37
C LYS A 269 11.51 29.45 -34.25
N LYS A 270 10.84 30.58 -33.95
CA LYS A 270 10.99 31.85 -34.67
C LYS A 270 11.46 33.04 -33.83
N ALA A 271 11.76 32.87 -32.54
CA ALA A 271 12.06 34.00 -31.64
C ALA A 271 13.45 33.99 -30.96
N GLY A 272 14.31 32.99 -31.22
CA GLY A 272 15.62 32.89 -30.55
C GLY A 272 16.79 32.55 -31.48
N GLN A 273 16.61 32.73 -32.80
CA GLN A 273 17.67 32.61 -33.79
C GLN A 273 18.04 34.01 -34.28
N LEU A 274 18.53 34.82 -33.35
CA LEU A 274 19.24 36.07 -33.60
C LEU A 274 20.01 36.44 -32.32
N LEU A 275 21.30 36.73 -32.48
CA LEU A 275 22.30 37.16 -31.47
C LEU A 275 23.06 35.97 -30.82
N CYS A 276 23.93 35.24 -31.52
CA CYS A 276 25.26 35.63 -32.02
C CYS A 276 26.26 36.12 -30.95
N ASN A 277 27.30 35.29 -30.78
CA ASN A 277 28.73 35.64 -30.78
C ASN A 277 29.53 35.65 -29.46
N PHE A 278 30.71 35.01 -29.59
CA PHE A 278 31.95 35.00 -28.78
C PHE A 278 31.98 33.99 -27.61
N GLN A 279 32.69 32.85 -27.74
CA GLN A 279 34.16 32.65 -27.64
C GLN A 279 34.70 33.32 -26.38
N TYR A 280 35.00 32.58 -25.30
CA TYR A 280 36.15 31.71 -25.08
C TYR A 280 35.88 30.80 -23.88
#